data_AF-A0A8B9HE13-F1
#
_entry.id   AF-A0A8B9HE13-F1
#
_cell.length_a   1.000
_cell.length_b   1.000
_cell.length_c   1.000
_cell.angle_alpha   90.00
_cell.angle_beta   90.00
_cell.angle_gamma   90.00
#
_symmetry.space_group_name_H-M   'P 1'
#
loop_
_entity.id
_entity.type
_entity.pdbx_description
1 polymer ?
#
loop_
_entity_poly.entity_id
_entity_poly.type
_entity_poly.pdbx_seq_one_letter_code
_entity_poly.pdbx_strand_id
1 'polypeptide(L)'
;MIRGVMKVSVLFLCFLFSLAVAEQEERLPKKCEVCKFLTVELQAALEKTGRSKEVMELGEVLDTGKRRRKIKYNTSETRLTEAVDNICAGILQYNVHAERPGSLRYAKGASQTMSTLKNLVDKGVKVELGIPYELWDEPTVEVADLKRQCETMLEEYEEVVEDWYFNHQEQRLEKFLCETHVLKNSDMECLKEVWKGDMGTKGTAEESESESNKEGDGQTHDAGEL
;
A
#
# COMPACT_ATOMS: atom_id res chain seq x y z
N MET A 1 31.74 43.20 -13.53
CA MET A 1 31.95 41.74 -13.49
C MET A 1 31.62 41.10 -12.15
N ILE A 2 32.13 41.62 -11.02
CA ILE A 2 32.05 40.98 -9.69
C ILE A 2 30.59 40.79 -9.16
N ARG A 3 29.68 41.74 -9.43
CA ARG A 3 28.26 41.66 -9.06
C ARG A 3 27.45 40.57 -9.79
N GLY A 4 27.87 40.17 -11.00
CA GLY A 4 27.21 39.11 -11.77
C GLY A 4 27.64 37.72 -11.32
N VAL A 5 28.93 37.54 -11.04
CA VAL A 5 29.52 36.29 -10.54
C VAL A 5 28.94 35.92 -9.16
N MET A 6 28.74 36.90 -8.29
CA MET A 6 28.16 36.66 -6.96
C MET A 6 26.67 36.26 -7.02
N LYS A 7 25.89 36.80 -7.96
CA LYS A 7 24.48 36.39 -8.16
C LYS A 7 24.37 34.97 -8.74
N VAL A 8 25.24 34.62 -9.69
CA VAL A 8 25.27 33.27 -10.28
C VAL A 8 25.73 32.23 -9.26
N SER A 9 26.74 32.57 -8.44
CA SER A 9 27.21 31.69 -7.36
C SER A 9 26.16 31.50 -6.27
N VAL A 10 25.39 32.53 -5.92
CA VAL A 10 24.28 32.43 -4.94
C VAL A 10 23.11 31.63 -5.52
N LEU A 11 22.75 31.83 -6.79
CA LEU A 11 21.72 31.03 -7.46
C LEU A 11 22.11 29.56 -7.56
N PHE A 12 23.38 29.27 -7.88
CA PHE A 12 23.91 27.91 -7.97
C PHE A 12 24.00 27.25 -6.59
N LEU A 13 24.44 27.98 -5.56
CA LEU A 13 24.42 27.50 -4.16
C LEU A 13 23.00 27.27 -3.66
N CYS A 14 22.03 28.13 -4.00
CA CYS A 14 20.62 27.91 -3.69
C CYS A 14 20.04 26.72 -4.45
N PHE A 15 20.42 26.51 -5.73
CA PHE A 15 19.98 25.35 -6.52
C PHE A 15 20.54 24.03 -5.97
N LEU A 16 21.81 24.03 -5.56
CA LEU A 16 22.44 22.90 -4.90
C LEU A 16 21.88 22.65 -3.49
N PHE A 17 21.53 23.71 -2.76
CA PHE A 17 20.81 23.58 -1.49
C PHE A 17 19.39 23.03 -1.69
N SER A 18 18.66 23.45 -2.73
CA SER A 18 17.34 22.89 -3.05
C SER A 18 17.41 21.43 -3.47
N LEU A 19 18.47 21.00 -4.15
CA LEU A 19 18.71 19.58 -4.48
C LEU A 19 19.08 18.77 -3.23
N ALA A 20 19.82 19.35 -2.28
CA ALA A 20 20.24 18.67 -1.05
C ALA A 20 19.16 18.59 0.03
N VAL A 21 18.16 19.49 0.03
CA VAL A 21 17.09 19.55 1.05
C VAL A 21 15.91 18.62 0.71
N ALA A 22 15.93 17.94 -0.43
CA ALA A 22 14.80 17.10 -0.87
C ALA A 22 14.68 15.71 -0.18
N GLU A 23 15.55 15.34 0.76
CA GLU A 23 15.68 13.91 1.15
C GLU A 23 15.20 13.54 2.57
N GLN A 24 14.77 14.50 3.39
CA GLN A 24 14.23 14.21 4.74
C GLN A 24 13.11 15.20 5.11
N GLU A 25 12.12 15.38 4.23
CA GLU A 25 10.80 15.78 4.71
C GLU A 25 10.23 14.52 5.39
N GLU A 26 9.76 14.60 6.65
CA GLU A 26 8.95 13.54 7.25
C GLU A 26 7.94 13.09 6.19
N ARG A 27 8.09 11.85 5.72
CA ARG A 27 7.56 11.45 4.41
C ARG A 27 6.08 11.14 4.54
N LEU A 28 5.30 12.20 4.73
CA LEU A 28 3.84 12.14 4.89
C LEU A 28 3.22 11.45 3.67
N PRO A 29 2.19 10.63 3.87
CA PRO A 29 1.56 9.92 2.78
C PRO A 29 0.94 10.90 1.79
N LYS A 30 1.23 10.69 0.51
CA LYS A 30 0.65 11.50 -0.57
C LYS A 30 -0.82 11.13 -0.79
N LYS A 31 -1.63 12.06 -1.32
CA LYS A 31 -3.03 11.79 -1.71
C LYS A 31 -3.21 10.54 -2.58
N CYS A 32 -2.27 10.30 -3.52
CA CYS A 32 -2.28 9.10 -4.35
C CYS A 32 -2.16 7.83 -3.49
N GLU A 33 -1.22 7.80 -2.55
CA GLU A 33 -0.97 6.66 -1.68
C GLU A 33 -2.19 6.38 -0.80
N VAL A 34 -2.76 7.42 -0.18
CA VAL A 34 -3.99 7.30 0.62
C VAL A 34 -5.12 6.67 -0.20
N CYS A 35 -5.39 7.19 -1.40
CA CYS A 35 -6.47 6.67 -2.24
C CYS A 35 -6.21 5.22 -2.67
N LYS A 36 -4.97 4.90 -3.03
CA LYS A 36 -4.56 3.54 -3.38
C LYS A 36 -4.89 2.56 -2.26
N PHE A 37 -4.45 2.83 -1.02
CA PHE A 37 -4.67 1.90 0.09
C PHE A 37 -6.13 1.87 0.56
N LEU A 38 -6.85 2.99 0.52
CA LEU A 38 -8.29 3.02 0.77
C LEU A 38 -9.03 2.09 -0.19
N THR A 39 -8.77 2.22 -1.50
CA THR A 39 -9.47 1.42 -2.51
C THR A 39 -9.08 -0.05 -2.48
N VAL A 40 -7.81 -0.36 -2.20
CA VAL A 40 -7.35 -1.75 -1.99
C VAL A 40 -8.05 -2.40 -0.79
N GLU A 41 -8.12 -1.73 0.36
CA GLU A 41 -8.79 -2.29 1.54
C GLU A 41 -10.31 -2.44 1.33
N LEU A 42 -10.97 -1.44 0.72
CA LEU A 42 -12.42 -1.52 0.47
C LEU A 42 -12.76 -2.64 -0.52
N GLN A 43 -12.00 -2.78 -1.61
CA GLN A 43 -12.23 -3.88 -2.55
C GLN A 43 -11.98 -5.24 -1.89
N ALA A 44 -10.93 -5.39 -1.08
CA ALA A 44 -10.65 -6.63 -0.35
C ALA A 44 -11.78 -6.98 0.65
N ALA A 45 -12.30 -5.98 1.37
CA ALA A 45 -13.42 -6.15 2.31
C ALA A 45 -14.70 -6.60 1.58
N LEU A 46 -15.02 -5.97 0.45
CA LEU A 46 -16.17 -6.33 -0.37
C LEU A 46 -16.01 -7.70 -1.03
N GLU A 47 -14.82 -8.06 -1.52
CA GLU A 47 -14.56 -9.38 -2.11
C GLU A 47 -14.76 -10.50 -1.08
N LYS A 48 -14.29 -10.30 0.15
CA LYS A 48 -14.47 -11.25 1.27
C LYS A 48 -15.95 -11.53 1.54
N THR A 49 -16.81 -10.52 1.47
CA THR A 49 -18.25 -10.65 1.75
C THR A 49 -19.10 -10.98 0.53
N GLY A 50 -18.55 -10.84 -0.69
CA GLY A 50 -19.31 -10.96 -1.95
C GLY A 50 -19.90 -12.35 -2.24
N ARG A 51 -19.43 -13.40 -1.55
CA ARG A 51 -19.97 -14.77 -1.68
C ARG A 51 -21.07 -15.10 -0.67
N SER A 52 -21.40 -14.18 0.24
CA SER A 52 -22.46 -14.39 1.21
C SER A 52 -23.80 -14.63 0.49
N LYS A 53 -24.62 -15.54 1.04
CA LYS A 53 -26.00 -15.78 0.58
C LYS A 53 -27.03 -15.27 1.58
N GLU A 54 -26.58 -14.44 2.51
CA GLU A 54 -27.42 -13.89 3.57
C GLU A 54 -28.56 -13.03 2.99
N VAL A 55 -29.72 -13.17 3.61
CA VAL A 55 -30.93 -12.44 3.25
C VAL A 55 -31.42 -11.74 4.50
N MET A 56 -31.48 -10.42 4.43
CA MET A 56 -31.96 -9.56 5.49
C MET A 56 -33.47 -9.41 5.38
N GLU A 57 -34.16 -9.47 6.52
CA GLU A 57 -35.60 -9.21 6.59
C GLU A 57 -35.84 -7.82 7.19
N LEU A 58 -36.43 -6.92 6.41
CA LEU A 58 -36.76 -5.57 6.83
C LEU A 58 -38.24 -5.48 7.25
N GLY A 59 -38.47 -4.91 8.43
CA GLY A 59 -39.79 -4.55 8.96
C GLY A 59 -40.15 -5.21 10.30
N GLU A 60 -40.94 -4.48 11.08
CA GLU A 60 -41.53 -4.94 12.33
C GLU A 60 -42.88 -5.60 12.07
N VAL A 61 -43.17 -6.72 12.75
CA VAL A 61 -44.49 -7.37 12.68
C VAL A 61 -45.42 -6.61 13.61
N LEU A 62 -45.90 -5.46 13.17
CA LEU A 62 -47.10 -4.87 13.75
C LEU A 62 -48.30 -5.65 13.18
N ASP A 63 -49.27 -6.01 14.04
CA ASP A 63 -50.51 -6.81 13.90
C ASP A 63 -51.26 -6.86 12.53
N THR A 64 -50.79 -6.14 11.53
CA THR A 64 -51.30 -5.94 10.18
C THR A 64 -51.03 -7.06 9.16
N GLY A 65 -50.39 -8.18 9.55
CA GLY A 65 -50.23 -9.37 8.69
C GLY A 65 -49.40 -9.19 7.40
N LYS A 66 -48.69 -8.06 7.23
CA LYS A 66 -47.81 -7.84 6.07
C LYS A 66 -46.49 -8.61 6.23
N ARG A 67 -46.11 -9.38 5.20
CA ARG A 67 -44.85 -10.14 5.18
C ARG A 67 -43.64 -9.20 5.15
N ARG A 68 -42.59 -9.55 5.91
CA ARG A 68 -41.29 -8.86 5.89
C ARG A 68 -40.71 -8.82 4.49
N ARG A 69 -40.13 -7.68 4.09
CA ARG A 69 -39.40 -7.55 2.82
C ARG A 69 -38.06 -8.22 2.97
N LYS A 70 -37.70 -9.06 1.98
CA LYS A 70 -36.42 -9.78 1.97
C LYS A 70 -35.47 -9.11 0.97
N ILE A 71 -34.32 -8.65 1.44
CA ILE A 71 -33.27 -8.05 0.61
C ILE A 71 -32.01 -8.90 0.73
N LYS A 72 -31.30 -9.09 -0.39
CA LYS A 72 -30.02 -9.81 -0.39
C LYS A 72 -28.95 -8.92 0.23
N TYR A 73 -28.15 -9.47 1.14
CA TYR A 73 -27.04 -8.75 1.76
C TYR A 73 -26.01 -8.24 0.74
N ASN A 74 -25.71 -9.02 -0.30
CA ASN A 74 -24.71 -8.62 -1.30
C ASN A 74 -25.04 -7.33 -2.06
N THR A 75 -26.31 -6.94 -2.12
CA THR A 75 -26.77 -5.73 -2.81
C THR A 75 -27.34 -4.71 -1.82
N SER A 76 -27.22 -4.95 -0.52
CA SER A 76 -27.71 -4.02 0.50
C SER A 76 -26.68 -2.92 0.77
N GLU A 77 -27.20 -1.76 1.18
CA GLU A 77 -26.43 -0.65 1.74
C GLU A 77 -25.71 -1.07 3.02
N THR A 78 -26.33 -1.90 3.86
CA THR A 78 -25.71 -2.42 5.09
C THR A 78 -24.36 -3.08 4.85
N ARG A 79 -24.22 -3.86 3.76
CA ARG A 79 -22.92 -4.47 3.41
C ARG A 79 -21.86 -3.41 3.10
N LEU A 80 -22.24 -2.31 2.45
CA LEU A 80 -21.32 -1.22 2.15
C LEU A 80 -20.91 -0.50 3.44
N THR A 81 -21.85 -0.14 4.30
CA THR A 81 -21.57 0.49 5.60
C THR A 81 -20.62 -0.35 6.45
N GLU A 82 -20.88 -1.65 6.59
CA GLU A 82 -20.02 -2.58 7.34
C GLU A 82 -18.60 -2.66 6.76
N ALA A 83 -18.46 -2.58 5.43
CA ALA A 83 -17.16 -2.57 4.78
C ALA A 83 -16.43 -1.23 5.04
N VAL A 84 -17.11 -0.12 4.82
CA VAL A 84 -16.59 1.25 4.97
C VAL A 84 -16.14 1.55 6.41
N ASP A 85 -16.87 1.07 7.42
CA ASP A 85 -16.54 1.29 8.83
C ASP A 85 -15.17 0.70 9.24
N ASN A 86 -14.70 -0.34 8.55
CA ASN A 86 -13.54 -1.13 8.99
C ASN A 86 -12.28 -0.92 8.15
N ILE A 87 -12.36 -0.30 6.97
CA ILE A 87 -11.24 -0.27 6.01
C ILE A 87 -10.06 0.57 6.52
N CYS A 88 -10.31 1.76 7.08
CA CYS A 88 -9.21 2.62 7.54
C CYS A 88 -8.56 2.10 8.83
N ALA A 89 -9.29 1.32 9.65
CA ALA A 89 -8.68 0.58 10.75
C ALA A 89 -7.70 -0.50 10.26
N GLY A 90 -8.00 -1.12 9.11
CA GLY A 90 -7.13 -2.08 8.43
C GLY A 90 -5.76 -1.50 8.02
N ILE A 91 -5.66 -0.18 7.84
CA ILE A 91 -4.40 0.49 7.50
C ILE A 91 -3.35 0.34 8.60
N LEU A 92 -3.74 0.17 9.86
CA LEU A 92 -2.78 -0.05 10.96
C LEU A 92 -2.02 -1.38 10.85
N GLN A 93 -2.46 -2.29 9.98
CA GLN A 93 -1.75 -3.54 9.71
C GLN A 93 -0.55 -3.36 8.76
N TYR A 94 -0.40 -2.18 8.16
CA TYR A 94 0.71 -1.86 7.27
C TYR A 94 1.91 -1.38 8.07
N ASN A 95 3.09 -1.77 7.60
CA ASN A 95 4.37 -1.30 8.09
C ASN A 95 5.09 -0.54 6.99
N VAL A 96 6.02 0.33 7.40
CA VAL A 96 6.91 1.04 6.47
C VAL A 96 8.13 0.16 6.18
N HIS A 97 8.27 -0.20 4.92
CA HIS A 97 9.40 -0.90 4.33
C HIS A 97 10.34 0.12 3.69
N ALA A 98 11.33 0.58 4.45
CA ALA A 98 12.32 1.56 3.98
C ALA A 98 13.09 1.09 2.73
N GLU A 99 13.15 -0.23 2.52
CA GLU A 99 13.79 -0.86 1.37
C GLU A 99 13.00 -0.73 0.05
N ARG A 100 11.72 -0.31 0.09
CA ARG A 100 10.85 -0.26 -1.09
C ARG A 100 10.60 1.18 -1.54
N PRO A 101 10.61 1.45 -2.85
CA PRO A 101 10.37 2.79 -3.38
C PRO A 101 8.88 3.14 -3.40
N GLY A 102 8.60 4.45 -3.32
CA GLY A 102 7.26 5.00 -3.55
C GLY A 102 6.21 4.45 -2.58
N SER A 103 5.02 4.19 -3.10
CA SER A 103 3.89 3.69 -2.29
C SER A 103 4.05 2.23 -1.87
N LEU A 104 4.93 1.48 -2.53
CA LEU A 104 5.20 0.07 -2.22
C LEU A 104 5.85 -0.12 -0.84
N ARG A 105 6.31 0.96 -0.21
CA ARG A 105 6.80 0.96 1.17
C ARG A 105 5.75 0.58 2.19
N TYR A 106 4.47 0.80 1.92
CA TYR A 106 3.41 0.30 2.80
C TYR A 106 3.11 -1.14 2.43
N ALA A 107 3.44 -2.08 3.31
CA ALA A 107 3.06 -3.47 3.16
C ALA A 107 2.76 -4.12 4.51
N LYS A 108 1.88 -5.12 4.48
CA LYS A 108 1.54 -5.92 5.66
C LYS A 108 2.69 -6.90 5.96
N GLY A 109 3.02 -7.06 7.24
CA GLY A 109 4.10 -7.94 7.71
C GLY A 109 5.40 -7.19 8.06
N ALA A 110 6.40 -7.91 8.55
CA ALA A 110 7.65 -7.31 9.02
C ALA A 110 8.52 -6.83 7.84
N SER A 111 9.12 -5.64 7.96
CA SER A 111 10.09 -5.14 6.98
C SER A 111 11.43 -5.86 7.05
N GLN A 112 12.18 -5.88 5.94
CA GLN A 112 13.50 -6.50 5.92
C GLN A 112 14.43 -5.82 6.93
N THR A 113 14.38 -4.49 6.99
CA THR A 113 15.13 -3.66 7.93
C THR A 113 14.79 -4.02 9.37
N MET A 114 13.50 -4.03 9.73
CA MET A 114 13.08 -4.34 11.10
C MET A 114 13.42 -5.79 11.49
N SER A 115 13.24 -6.74 10.57
CA SER A 115 13.62 -8.14 10.80
C SER A 115 15.12 -8.27 11.05
N THR A 116 15.95 -7.53 10.30
CA THR A 116 17.41 -7.51 10.51
C THR A 116 17.77 -6.94 11.88
N LEU A 117 17.12 -5.84 12.29
CA LEU A 117 17.34 -5.24 13.61
C LEU A 117 16.95 -6.19 14.75
N LYS A 118 15.79 -6.85 14.67
CA LYS A 118 15.38 -7.86 15.67
C LYS A 118 16.37 -9.03 15.74
N ASN A 119 16.82 -9.55 14.59
CA ASN A 119 17.84 -10.61 14.54
C ASN A 119 19.18 -10.20 15.18
N LEU A 120 19.57 -8.93 15.11
CA LEU A 120 20.77 -8.43 15.77
C LEU A 120 20.59 -8.41 17.30
N VAL A 121 19.43 -7.94 17.76
CA VAL A 121 19.06 -7.96 19.19
C VAL A 121 19.03 -9.39 19.73
N ASP A 122 18.44 -10.33 18.98
CA ASP A 122 18.38 -11.76 19.35
C ASP A 122 19.78 -12.40 19.45
N LYS A 123 20.75 -11.88 18.69
CA LYS A 123 22.16 -12.30 18.76
C LYS A 123 22.95 -11.61 19.89
N GLY A 124 22.30 -10.79 20.71
CA GLY A 124 22.92 -10.08 21.83
C GLY A 124 23.61 -8.77 21.44
N VAL A 125 23.40 -8.26 20.21
CA VAL A 125 23.89 -6.94 19.81
C VAL A 125 22.97 -5.88 20.40
N LYS A 126 23.54 -4.89 21.11
CA LYS A 126 22.78 -3.76 21.62
C LYS A 126 22.40 -2.83 20.48
N VAL A 127 21.12 -2.82 20.10
CA VAL A 127 20.55 -1.87 19.14
C VAL A 127 19.76 -0.82 19.91
N GLU A 128 20.14 0.46 19.78
CA GLU A 128 19.44 1.57 20.42
C GLU A 128 18.67 2.36 19.37
N LEU A 129 17.35 2.13 19.26
CA LEU A 129 16.46 2.89 18.38
C LEU A 129 15.82 4.11 19.07
N GLY A 130 16.12 4.33 20.36
CA GLY A 130 15.43 5.35 21.16
C GLY A 130 13.97 5.00 21.49
N ILE A 131 13.52 3.79 21.15
CA ILE A 131 12.18 3.27 21.41
C ILE A 131 12.32 1.91 22.14
N PRO A 132 11.60 1.70 23.27
CA PRO A 132 11.51 0.42 23.96
C PRO A 132 11.14 -0.74 23.04
N TYR A 133 11.72 -1.93 23.25
CA TYR A 133 11.53 -3.09 22.38
C TYR A 133 10.06 -3.51 22.25
N GLU A 134 9.27 -3.31 23.30
CA GLU A 134 7.84 -3.61 23.35
C GLU A 134 7.02 -2.78 22.34
N LEU A 135 7.54 -1.62 21.92
CA LEU A 135 6.88 -0.69 21.01
C LEU A 135 7.38 -0.82 19.55
N TRP A 136 8.24 -1.79 19.24
CA TRP A 136 8.79 -1.96 17.88
C TRP A 136 7.76 -2.49 16.87
N ASP A 137 6.68 -3.08 17.37
CA ASP A 137 5.56 -3.58 16.57
C ASP A 137 4.39 -2.58 16.50
N GLU A 138 4.52 -1.40 17.10
CA GLU A 138 3.52 -0.34 17.00
C GLU A 138 3.57 0.35 15.63
N PRO A 139 2.42 0.79 15.10
CA PRO A 139 2.36 1.51 13.84
C PRO A 139 3.14 2.82 13.94
N THR A 140 3.98 3.07 12.94
CA THR A 140 4.75 4.32 12.84
C THR A 140 3.82 5.54 12.69
N VAL A 141 4.33 6.74 13.02
CA VAL A 141 3.62 8.02 12.82
C VAL A 141 3.10 8.17 11.39
N GLU A 142 3.86 7.70 10.41
CA GLU A 142 3.49 7.75 9.01
C GLU A 142 2.27 6.87 8.69
N VAL A 143 2.19 5.67 9.25
CA VAL A 143 1.04 4.76 9.10
C VAL A 143 -0.18 5.32 9.84
N ALA A 144 0.03 5.89 11.02
CA ALA A 144 -1.03 6.57 11.75
C ALA A 144 -1.60 7.75 10.95
N ASP A 145 -0.74 8.53 10.29
CA ASP A 145 -1.19 9.61 9.40
C ASP A 145 -1.87 9.08 8.13
N LEU A 146 -1.39 7.97 7.55
CA LEU A 146 -2.06 7.29 6.43
C LEU A 146 -3.48 6.87 6.79
N LYS A 147 -3.68 6.31 8.00
CA LYS A 147 -5.02 5.99 8.53
C LYS A 147 -5.88 7.25 8.66
N ARG A 148 -5.37 8.30 9.29
CA ARG A 148 -6.10 9.55 9.50
C ARG A 148 -6.54 10.15 8.16
N GLN A 149 -5.65 10.17 7.17
CA GLN A 149 -5.97 10.66 5.83
C GLN A 149 -6.96 9.76 5.09
N CYS A 150 -6.95 8.44 5.33
CA CYS A 150 -7.98 7.53 4.81
C CYS A 150 -9.36 7.88 5.35
N GLU A 151 -9.49 8.13 6.66
CA GLU A 151 -10.77 8.51 7.28
C GLU A 151 -11.30 9.80 6.66
N THR A 152 -10.46 10.84 6.59
CA THR A 152 -10.84 12.11 5.94
C THR A 152 -11.20 11.94 4.46
N MET A 153 -10.48 11.11 3.72
CA MET A 153 -10.79 10.87 2.30
C MET A 153 -12.09 10.10 2.14
N LEU A 154 -12.36 9.12 2.99
CA LEU A 154 -13.59 8.34 2.95
C LEU A 154 -14.81 9.21 3.25
N GLU A 155 -14.69 10.10 4.24
CA GLU A 155 -15.71 11.12 4.55
C GLU A 155 -15.94 12.07 3.37
N GLU A 156 -14.89 12.56 2.71
CA GLU A 156 -15.01 13.51 1.58
C GLU A 156 -15.66 12.86 0.34
N TYR A 157 -15.42 11.57 0.11
CA TYR A 157 -15.82 10.87 -1.11
C TYR A 157 -16.88 9.77 -0.88
N GLU A 158 -17.59 9.81 0.25
CA GLU A 158 -18.62 8.82 0.61
C GLU A 158 -19.67 8.64 -0.50
N GLU A 159 -20.27 9.73 -0.98
CA GLU A 159 -21.27 9.71 -2.06
C GLU A 159 -20.73 9.08 -3.36
N VAL A 160 -19.43 9.29 -3.65
CA VAL A 160 -18.79 8.72 -4.85
C VAL A 160 -18.56 7.22 -4.69
N VAL A 161 -18.20 6.78 -3.48
CA VAL A 161 -18.04 5.36 -3.14
C VAL A 161 -19.40 4.64 -3.19
N GLU A 162 -20.45 5.27 -2.71
CA GLU A 162 -21.82 4.76 -2.80
C GLU A 162 -22.29 4.63 -4.25
N ASP A 163 -22.11 5.68 -5.06
CA ASP A 163 -22.46 5.65 -6.48
C ASP A 163 -21.70 4.54 -7.21
N TRP A 164 -20.40 4.39 -6.93
CA TRP A 164 -19.62 3.28 -7.47
C TRP A 164 -20.20 1.92 -7.08
N TYR A 165 -20.55 1.75 -5.80
CA TYR A 165 -21.07 0.50 -5.28
C TYR A 165 -22.44 0.14 -5.87
N PHE A 166 -23.33 1.09 -6.10
CA PHE A 166 -24.66 0.78 -6.63
C PHE A 166 -24.72 0.73 -8.16
N ASN A 167 -23.88 1.51 -8.85
CA ASN A 167 -24.03 1.75 -10.29
C ASN A 167 -22.83 1.33 -11.14
N HIS A 168 -21.63 1.14 -10.56
CA HIS A 168 -20.37 1.01 -11.32
C HIS A 168 -19.42 -0.11 -10.86
N GLN A 169 -19.93 -1.18 -10.23
CA GLN A 169 -19.10 -2.30 -9.76
C GLN A 169 -18.34 -3.04 -10.88
N GLU A 170 -18.72 -2.86 -12.15
CA GLU A 170 -17.99 -3.39 -13.31
C GLU A 170 -16.60 -2.74 -13.49
N GLN A 171 -16.41 -1.52 -12.96
CA GLN A 171 -15.13 -0.82 -12.97
C GLN A 171 -14.38 -1.04 -11.66
N ARG A 172 -13.05 -1.15 -11.71
CA ARG A 172 -12.23 -1.17 -10.49
C ARG A 172 -12.38 0.15 -9.73
N LEU A 173 -12.60 0.05 -8.42
CA LEU A 173 -12.76 1.19 -7.53
C LEU A 173 -11.56 2.14 -7.60
N GLU A 174 -10.34 1.61 -7.66
CA GLU A 174 -9.11 2.42 -7.83
C GLU A 174 -9.20 3.36 -9.04
N LYS A 175 -9.69 2.86 -10.18
CA LYS A 175 -9.83 3.65 -11.39
C LYS A 175 -10.99 4.64 -11.29
N PHE A 176 -12.12 4.21 -10.72
CA PHE A 176 -13.29 5.08 -10.56
C PHE A 176 -12.97 6.21 -9.58
N LEU A 177 -12.64 5.89 -8.33
CA LEU A 177 -12.40 6.87 -7.28
C LEU A 177 -11.07 7.61 -7.47
N CYS A 178 -9.94 6.91 -7.56
CA CYS A 178 -8.63 7.56 -7.50
C CYS A 178 -8.29 8.32 -8.77
N GLU A 179 -8.39 7.69 -9.95
CA GLU A 179 -8.04 8.38 -11.21
C GLU A 179 -9.03 9.49 -11.54
N THR A 180 -10.34 9.24 -11.40
CA THR A 180 -11.39 10.14 -11.91
C THR A 180 -11.75 11.25 -10.91
N HIS A 181 -11.92 10.92 -9.63
CA HIS A 181 -12.45 11.87 -8.63
C HIS A 181 -11.36 12.51 -7.76
N VAL A 182 -10.40 11.72 -7.26
CA VAL A 182 -9.39 12.22 -6.29
C VAL A 182 -8.20 12.90 -7.00
N LEU A 183 -7.59 12.23 -7.98
CA LEU A 183 -6.33 12.69 -8.57
C LEU A 183 -6.53 13.63 -9.76
N LYS A 184 -7.62 13.52 -10.54
CA LYS A 184 -7.95 14.42 -11.66
C LYS A 184 -6.76 14.72 -12.59
N ASN A 185 -5.98 13.69 -12.95
CA ASN A 185 -4.74 13.76 -13.75
C ASN A 185 -3.48 14.32 -13.05
N SER A 186 -3.45 14.38 -11.72
CA SER A 186 -2.24 14.65 -10.95
C SER A 186 -1.37 13.38 -10.76
N ASP A 187 -0.50 13.37 -9.76
CA ASP A 187 0.54 12.39 -9.42
C ASP A 187 0.02 10.93 -9.37
N MET A 188 -0.19 10.28 -10.52
CA MET A 188 -0.76 8.91 -10.66
C MET A 188 0.29 7.79 -10.63
N GLU A 189 1.54 8.13 -10.33
CA GLU A 189 2.65 7.17 -10.34
C GLU A 189 2.40 6.02 -9.37
N CYS A 190 1.84 6.31 -8.19
CA CYS A 190 1.62 5.30 -7.14
C CYS A 190 0.70 4.16 -7.58
N LEU A 191 -0.27 4.42 -8.48
CA LEU A 191 -1.25 3.43 -8.94
C LEU A 191 -0.63 2.41 -9.91
N LYS A 192 0.47 2.79 -10.58
CA LYS A 192 1.13 1.96 -11.61
C LYS A 192 2.30 1.13 -11.06
N GLU A 193 2.66 1.35 -9.80
CA GLU A 193 3.77 0.66 -9.15
C GLU A 193 3.45 -0.82 -8.92
N VAL A 194 4.36 -1.68 -9.37
CA VAL A 194 4.30 -3.12 -9.14
C VAL A 194 5.61 -3.57 -8.48
N TRP A 195 5.51 -4.19 -7.31
CA TRP A 195 6.66 -4.79 -6.65
C TRP A 195 7.07 -6.07 -7.37
N LYS A 196 8.30 -6.10 -7.92
CA LYS A 196 8.81 -7.26 -8.69
C LYS A 196 9.61 -8.27 -7.84
N GLY A 197 9.62 -8.12 -6.52
CA GLY A 197 10.50 -8.93 -5.66
C GLY A 197 11.93 -8.38 -5.58
N ASP A 198 12.68 -8.94 -4.64
CA ASP A 198 13.93 -8.48 -4.01
C ASP A 198 14.90 -7.68 -4.91
N MET A 199 15.28 -6.47 -4.46
CA MET A 199 16.50 -5.81 -4.92
C MET A 199 17.66 -6.56 -4.27
N GLY A 200 18.00 -7.69 -4.88
CA GLY A 200 19.07 -8.57 -4.44
C GLY A 200 20.35 -7.81 -4.17
N THR A 201 21.02 -8.25 -3.11
CA THR A 201 22.40 -7.94 -2.75
C THR A 201 23.23 -7.78 -4.03
N LYS A 202 23.62 -6.56 -4.38
CA LYS A 202 24.69 -6.33 -5.37
C LYS A 202 26.01 -6.78 -4.73
N GLY A 203 26.20 -8.09 -4.67
CA GLY A 203 27.51 -8.70 -4.58
C GLY A 203 28.25 -8.37 -5.88
N THR A 204 29.41 -7.75 -5.72
CA THR A 204 30.46 -7.60 -6.72
C THR A 204 30.63 -8.90 -7.51
N ALA A 205 30.17 -8.91 -8.75
CA ALA A 205 30.61 -9.88 -9.74
C ALA A 205 31.84 -9.29 -10.41
N GLU A 206 33.02 -9.65 -9.88
CA GLU A 206 34.26 -9.55 -10.63
C GLU A 206 34.21 -10.51 -11.81
N GLU A 207 34.65 -10.00 -12.95
CA GLU A 207 34.91 -10.73 -14.18
C GLU A 207 35.93 -11.84 -13.92
N SER A 208 35.65 -13.06 -14.37
CA SER A 208 36.72 -13.94 -14.84
C SER A 208 36.26 -14.61 -16.13
N GLU A 209 37.15 -14.47 -17.11
CA GLU A 209 36.96 -14.82 -18.50
C GLU A 209 36.87 -16.33 -18.74
N SER A 210 36.32 -16.61 -19.91
CA SER A 210 36.27 -17.84 -20.69
C SER A 210 37.34 -18.90 -20.43
N GLU A 211 36.91 -20.16 -20.41
CA GLU A 211 37.55 -21.20 -21.22
C GLU A 211 36.51 -22.16 -21.80
N SER A 212 36.45 -22.18 -23.13
CA SER A 212 35.70 -23.12 -23.94
C SER A 212 36.48 -24.43 -24.08
N ASN A 213 35.86 -25.56 -23.78
CA ASN A 213 36.20 -26.82 -24.44
C ASN A 213 34.93 -27.62 -24.72
N LYS A 214 34.74 -27.91 -26.01
CA LYS A 214 33.77 -28.88 -26.53
C LYS A 214 34.35 -30.28 -26.38
N GLU A 215 33.54 -31.22 -25.94
CA GLU A 215 33.44 -32.55 -26.53
C GLU A 215 32.14 -33.20 -26.03
N GLY A 216 31.34 -33.71 -26.97
CA GLY A 216 30.05 -34.33 -26.67
C GLY A 216 30.17 -35.84 -26.52
N ASP A 217 29.20 -36.44 -25.83
CA ASP A 217 28.65 -37.74 -26.20
C ASP A 217 27.32 -38.00 -25.47
N GLY A 218 26.40 -38.64 -26.19
CA GLY A 218 25.55 -39.73 -25.72
C GLY A 218 24.73 -39.63 -24.43
N GLN A 219 23.42 -39.66 -24.64
CA GLN A 219 22.52 -40.73 -24.15
C GLN A 219 21.62 -40.44 -22.94
N THR A 220 20.33 -40.72 -23.20
CA THR A 220 19.14 -40.76 -22.35
C THR A 220 19.25 -41.73 -21.17
N HIS A 221 18.60 -41.43 -20.03
CA HIS A 221 17.53 -42.22 -19.38
C HIS A 221 17.12 -41.68 -17.99
N ASP A 222 15.82 -41.40 -17.86
CA ASP A 222 14.81 -41.75 -16.83
C ASP A 222 15.09 -41.90 -15.30
N ALA A 223 13.99 -41.66 -14.56
CA ALA A 223 13.67 -41.87 -13.13
C ALA A 223 14.32 -40.91 -12.11
N GLY A 224 13.66 -40.40 -11.07
CA GLY A 224 12.38 -40.72 -10.43
C GLY A 224 12.52 -40.34 -8.94
N GLU A 225 11.45 -39.79 -8.36
CA GLU A 225 11.11 -39.71 -6.93
C GLU A 225 12.17 -39.22 -5.91
N LEU A 226 11.91 -38.06 -5.30
CA LEU A 226 11.29 -37.92 -3.97
C LEU A 226 10.86 -36.47 -3.72
#